data_AF-A0A087XRU8-F1
#
_entry.id   AF-A0A087XRU8-F1
#
_cell.length_a   1.000
_cell.length_b   1.000
_cell.length_c   1.000
_cell.angle_alpha   90.00
_cell.angle_beta   90.00
_cell.angle_gamma   90.00
#
_symmetry.space_group_name_H-M   'P 1'
#
loop_
_entity.id
_entity.type
_entity.pdbx_description
1 polymer ?
#
loop_
_entity_poly.entity_id
_entity_poly.type
_entity_poly.pdbx_seq_one_letter_code
_entity_poly.pdbx_strand_id
1 'polypeptide(L)'
;KLSALLLVLAAMTVLVAAQRRRPTTKTNNEWNYRDGAERVSMRGVANLTQVLDDWRFDILTQMKGLLQNDHQSLLPDYSRINPLSEALDDLYKEFNALKERLGDLTEKFTAIESFIDEVKASR
;
A
#
# COMPACT_ATOMS: atom_id res chain seq x y z
N LYS A 1 18.80 60.59 -46.91
CA LYS A 1 19.29 60.06 -45.60
C LYS A 1 18.15 59.95 -44.57
N LEU A 2 17.37 61.01 -44.33
CA LEU A 2 16.20 60.99 -43.42
C LEU A 2 15.09 59.99 -43.83
N SER A 3 14.77 59.88 -45.12
CA SER A 3 13.75 58.94 -45.63
C SER A 3 14.10 57.46 -45.39
N ALA A 4 15.38 57.08 -45.58
CA ALA A 4 15.85 55.73 -45.29
C ALA A 4 15.79 55.39 -43.79
N LEU A 5 16.07 56.38 -42.92
CA LEU A 5 16.00 56.20 -41.48
C LEU A 5 14.56 56.06 -40.98
N LEU A 6 13.61 56.80 -41.57
CA LEU A 6 12.18 56.64 -41.33
C LEU A 6 11.65 55.27 -41.77
N LEU A 7 12.11 54.76 -42.92
CA LEU A 7 11.75 53.42 -43.39
C LEU A 7 12.25 52.31 -42.46
N VAL A 8 13.47 52.42 -41.95
CA VAL A 8 14.02 51.46 -40.98
C VAL A 8 13.25 51.53 -39.66
N LEU A 9 12.90 52.72 -39.18
CA LEU A 9 12.13 52.89 -37.95
C LEU A 9 10.71 52.30 -38.09
N ALA A 10 10.06 52.54 -39.23
CA ALA A 10 8.76 51.95 -39.54
C ALA A 10 8.84 50.42 -39.59
N ALA A 11 9.86 49.85 -40.26
CA ALA A 11 10.07 48.41 -40.34
C ALA A 11 10.30 47.79 -38.95
N MET A 12 11.06 48.45 -38.08
CA MET A 12 11.29 47.99 -36.69
C MET A 12 10.00 47.99 -35.86
N THR A 13 9.14 49.01 -36.00
CA THR A 13 7.84 49.04 -35.29
C THR A 13 6.90 47.93 -35.76
N VAL A 14 6.91 47.60 -37.06
CA VAL A 14 6.11 46.51 -37.62
C VAL A 14 6.62 45.15 -37.14
N LEU A 15 7.94 44.95 -37.09
CA LEU A 15 8.56 43.72 -36.57
C LEU A 15 8.25 43.50 -35.08
N VAL A 16 8.29 44.56 -34.26
CA VAL A 16 7.96 44.49 -32.82
C VAL A 16 6.45 44.24 -32.62
N ALA A 17 5.59 44.86 -33.42
CA ALA A 17 4.14 44.59 -33.38
C ALA A 17 3.79 43.17 -33.84
N ALA A 18 4.51 42.63 -34.83
CA ALA A 18 4.34 41.26 -35.31
C ALA A 18 4.81 40.22 -34.28
N GLN A 19 5.90 40.48 -33.55
CA GLN A 19 6.34 39.62 -32.44
C GLN A 19 5.35 39.58 -31.28
N ARG A 20 4.68 40.70 -30.98
CA ARG A 20 3.63 40.80 -29.95
C ARG A 20 2.32 40.10 -30.35
N ARG A 21 2.14 39.79 -31.64
CA ARG A 21 1.00 39.04 -32.20
C ARG A 21 1.36 37.60 -32.56
N ARG A 22 2.24 36.94 -31.81
CA ARG A 22 2.06 35.49 -31.67
C ARG A 22 0.74 35.31 -30.91
N PRO A 23 -0.33 34.75 -31.50
CA PRO A 23 -1.34 34.15 -30.67
C PRO A 23 -0.58 33.10 -29.88
N THR A 24 -0.38 33.34 -28.59
CA THR A 24 -0.11 32.24 -27.68
C THR A 24 -1.32 31.34 -27.83
N THR A 25 -1.23 30.33 -28.69
CA THR A 25 -1.88 29.05 -28.48
C THR A 25 -1.35 28.55 -27.14
N LYS A 26 -1.83 29.18 -26.06
CA LYS A 26 -2.05 28.48 -24.83
C LYS A 26 -3.05 27.42 -25.24
N THR A 27 -2.55 26.25 -25.59
CA THR A 27 -3.20 25.01 -25.20
C THR A 27 -3.28 25.05 -23.68
N ASN A 28 -4.13 25.93 -23.13
CA ASN A 28 -4.74 25.73 -21.85
C ASN A 28 -5.60 24.51 -22.10
N ASN A 29 -4.99 23.35 -21.91
CA ASN A 29 -5.65 22.09 -21.62
C ASN A 29 -6.31 22.22 -20.22
N GLU A 30 -6.99 23.35 -20.01
CA GLU A 30 -7.71 23.67 -18.80
C GLU A 30 -9.01 22.90 -18.96
N TRP A 31 -9.07 21.80 -18.23
CA TRP A 31 -10.22 20.91 -18.24
C TRP A 31 -11.48 21.72 -17.95
N ASN A 32 -12.28 21.96 -18.99
CA ASN A 32 -13.53 22.67 -18.85
C ASN A 32 -14.54 21.71 -18.22
N TYR A 33 -14.58 21.64 -16.88
CA TYR A 33 -15.51 20.78 -16.14
C TYR A 33 -16.98 21.08 -16.45
N ARG A 34 -17.28 22.24 -17.05
CA ARG A 34 -18.64 22.63 -17.46
C ARG A 34 -18.96 22.22 -18.90
N ASP A 35 -17.97 21.79 -19.67
CA ASP A 35 -18.18 21.32 -21.04
C ASP A 35 -19.03 20.05 -21.01
N GLY A 36 -20.21 20.10 -21.61
CA GLY A 36 -21.20 19.02 -21.57
C GLY A 36 -22.16 19.03 -20.37
N ALA A 37 -22.00 19.92 -19.38
CA ALA A 37 -22.93 20.01 -18.24
C ALA A 37 -24.36 20.38 -18.65
N GLU A 38 -24.51 21.18 -19.70
CA GLU A 38 -25.80 21.54 -20.32
C GLU A 38 -26.48 20.37 -21.06
N ARG A 39 -25.73 19.31 -21.38
CA ARG A 39 -26.23 18.10 -22.04
C ARG A 39 -26.76 17.09 -21.01
N VAL A 40 -26.58 17.38 -19.71
CA VAL A 40 -26.97 16.51 -18.61
C VAL A 40 -28.35 16.92 -18.09
N SER A 41 -29.33 16.02 -18.21
CA SER A 41 -30.63 16.21 -17.59
C SER A 41 -30.52 16.07 -16.07
N MET A 42 -30.64 17.18 -15.33
CA MET A 42 -30.60 17.21 -13.86
C MET A 42 -31.65 16.27 -13.22
N ARG A 43 -32.76 16.03 -13.90
CA ARG A 43 -33.81 15.08 -13.47
C ARG A 43 -33.37 13.62 -13.63
N GLY A 44 -32.60 13.32 -14.67
CA GLY A 44 -31.97 12.00 -14.86
C GLY A 44 -30.84 11.74 -13.85
N VAL A 45 -30.10 12.80 -13.48
CA VAL A 45 -29.06 12.71 -12.43
C VAL A 45 -29.66 12.44 -11.06
N ALA A 46 -30.78 13.07 -10.69
CA ALA A 46 -31.46 12.78 -9.42
C ALA A 46 -31.85 11.29 -9.31
N ASN A 47 -32.37 10.70 -10.38
CA ASN A 47 -32.71 9.28 -10.42
C ASN A 47 -31.46 8.39 -10.37
N LEU A 48 -30.38 8.76 -11.07
CA LEU A 48 -29.13 8.00 -11.04
C LEU A 48 -28.45 8.09 -9.66
N THR A 49 -28.40 9.27 -9.04
CA THR A 49 -27.86 9.45 -7.69
C THR A 49 -28.63 8.62 -6.68
N GLN A 50 -29.97 8.56 -6.80
CA GLN A 50 -30.78 7.71 -5.93
C GLN A 50 -30.47 6.22 -6.14
N VAL A 51 -30.45 5.73 -7.38
CA VAL A 51 -30.10 4.32 -7.68
C VAL A 51 -28.70 3.97 -7.17
N LEU A 52 -27.74 4.89 -7.29
CA LEU A 52 -26.39 4.68 -6.77
C LEU A 52 -26.34 4.67 -5.24
N ASP A 53 -27.15 5.47 -4.55
CA ASP A 53 -27.21 5.46 -3.09
C ASP A 53 -27.93 4.22 -2.57
N ASP A 54 -28.99 3.77 -3.25
CA ASP A 54 -29.67 2.50 -2.97
C ASP A 54 -28.70 1.32 -3.12
N TRP A 55 -27.95 1.26 -4.23
CA TRP A 55 -26.92 0.23 -4.43
C TRP A 55 -25.82 0.29 -3.39
N ARG A 56 -25.35 1.49 -3.04
CA ARG A 56 -24.36 1.66 -1.98
C ARG A 56 -24.88 1.08 -0.67
N PHE A 57 -26.13 1.40 -0.30
CA PHE A 57 -26.74 0.90 0.91
C PHE A 57 -26.87 -0.63 0.90
N ASP A 58 -27.36 -1.20 -0.20
CA ASP A 58 -27.54 -2.64 -0.35
C ASP A 58 -26.21 -3.40 -0.25
N ILE A 59 -25.18 -2.93 -0.94
CA ILE A 59 -23.84 -3.56 -0.91
C ILE A 59 -23.27 -3.50 0.50
N LEU A 60 -23.31 -2.34 1.16
CA LEU A 60 -22.77 -2.19 2.52
C LEU A 60 -23.54 -3.03 3.54
N THR A 61 -24.86 -3.13 3.38
CA THR A 61 -25.70 -3.95 4.25
C THR A 61 -25.41 -5.43 4.07
N GLN A 62 -25.30 -5.89 2.82
CA GLN A 62 -24.94 -7.27 2.50
C GLN A 62 -23.54 -7.61 3.02
N MET A 63 -22.54 -6.75 2.78
CA MET A 63 -21.17 -6.96 3.24
C MET A 63 -21.07 -7.00 4.76
N LYS A 64 -21.81 -6.12 5.46
CA LYS A 64 -21.93 -6.17 6.92
C LYS A 64 -22.58 -7.47 7.38
N GLY A 65 -23.64 -7.91 6.71
CA GLY A 65 -24.31 -9.18 7.00
C GLY A 65 -23.37 -10.38 6.87
N LEU A 66 -22.56 -10.42 5.81
CA LEU A 66 -21.55 -11.46 5.62
C LEU A 66 -20.45 -11.39 6.70
N LEU A 67 -19.93 -10.20 7.00
CA LEU A 67 -18.92 -10.03 8.06
C LEU A 67 -19.42 -10.41 9.46
N GLN A 68 -20.72 -10.25 9.74
CA GLN A 68 -21.27 -10.59 11.05
C GLN A 68 -21.63 -12.07 11.16
N ASN A 69 -22.26 -12.64 10.12
CA ASN A 69 -22.87 -13.97 10.20
C ASN A 69 -22.06 -15.06 9.49
N ASP A 70 -21.23 -14.71 8.53
CA ASP A 70 -20.45 -15.65 7.70
C ASP A 70 -19.04 -15.12 7.41
N HIS A 71 -18.36 -14.67 8.46
CA HIS A 71 -17.01 -14.10 8.32
C HIS A 71 -15.97 -15.13 7.83
N GLN A 72 -16.25 -16.43 8.00
CA GLN A 72 -15.38 -17.53 7.57
C GLN A 72 -15.33 -17.69 6.03
N SER A 73 -16.31 -17.18 5.28
CA SER A 73 -16.27 -17.20 3.80
C SER A 73 -15.42 -16.07 3.20
N LEU A 74 -15.19 -15.00 3.97
CA LEU A 74 -14.38 -13.85 3.56
C LEU A 74 -12.96 -13.88 4.10
N LEU A 75 -12.80 -14.36 5.33
CA LEU A 75 -11.54 -14.40 6.04
C LEU A 75 -11.01 -15.84 6.09
N PRO A 76 -9.69 -16.05 5.95
CA PRO A 76 -9.07 -17.34 6.27
C PRO A 76 -9.49 -17.81 7.67
N ASP A 77 -9.56 -19.12 7.87
CA ASP A 77 -9.97 -19.71 9.15
C ASP A 77 -8.90 -19.45 10.24
N TYR A 78 -8.98 -18.27 10.84
CA TYR A 78 -8.09 -17.80 11.89
C TYR A 78 -8.28 -18.57 13.21
N SER A 79 -9.36 -19.36 13.35
CA SER A 79 -9.58 -20.20 14.53
C SER A 79 -8.46 -21.22 14.74
N ARG A 80 -7.79 -21.62 13.65
CA ARG A 80 -6.68 -22.59 13.67
C ARG A 80 -5.36 -22.00 14.14
N ILE A 81 -5.21 -20.68 14.17
CA ILE A 81 -3.96 -20.03 14.58
C ILE A 81 -3.72 -20.22 16.07
N ASN A 82 -4.76 -20.09 16.91
CA ASN A 82 -4.61 -20.20 18.35
C ASN A 82 -4.09 -21.57 18.82
N PRO A 83 -4.71 -22.72 18.45
CA PRO A 83 -4.19 -24.03 18.85
C PRO A 83 -2.81 -24.32 18.25
N LEU A 84 -2.49 -23.79 17.06
CA LEU A 84 -1.17 -23.95 16.47
C LEU A 84 -0.10 -23.15 17.22
N SER A 85 -0.46 -21.94 17.68
CA SER A 85 0.41 -21.11 18.52
C SER A 85 0.68 -21.77 19.88
N GLU A 86 -0.33 -22.40 20.48
CA GLU A 86 -0.20 -23.13 21.75
C GLU A 86 0.70 -24.36 21.57
N ALA A 87 0.47 -25.17 20.51
CA ALA A 87 1.33 -26.30 20.19
C ALA A 87 2.79 -25.88 19.93
N LEU A 88 3.01 -24.71 19.34
CA LEU A 88 4.36 -24.16 19.13
C LEU A 88 5.02 -23.74 20.45
N ASP A 89 4.27 -23.12 21.36
CA ASP A 89 4.74 -22.75 22.69
C ASP A 89 5.14 -23.99 23.51
N ASP A 90 4.32 -25.04 23.45
CA ASP A 90 4.62 -26.30 24.11
C ASP A 90 5.85 -26.99 23.52
N LEU A 91 5.99 -27.01 22.19
CA LEU A 91 7.20 -27.52 21.53
C LEU A 91 8.45 -26.74 21.95
N TYR A 92 8.34 -25.42 22.12
CA TYR A 92 9.44 -24.59 22.59
C TYR A 92 9.86 -24.94 24.02
N LYS A 93 8.90 -25.21 24.91
CA LYS A 93 9.18 -25.68 26.27
C LYS A 93 9.87 -27.04 26.26
N GLU A 94 9.37 -27.99 25.47
CA GLU A 94 9.99 -29.32 25.34
C GLU A 94 11.41 -29.24 24.78
N PHE A 95 11.64 -28.38 23.79
CA PHE A 95 12.98 -28.14 23.24
C PHE A 95 13.94 -27.60 24.29
N ASN A 96 13.51 -26.64 25.11
CA ASN A 96 14.35 -26.11 26.19
C ASN A 96 14.62 -27.16 27.27
N ALA A 97 13.63 -27.96 27.66
CA ALA A 97 13.84 -29.07 28.59
C ALA A 97 14.82 -30.11 28.04
N LEU A 98 14.77 -30.40 26.73
CA LEU A 98 15.73 -31.28 26.06
C LEU A 98 17.13 -30.67 26.07
N LYS A 99 17.25 -29.36 25.83
CA LYS A 99 18.52 -28.63 25.88
C LYS A 99 19.15 -28.68 27.27
N GLU A 100 18.36 -28.48 28.34
CA GLU A 100 18.83 -28.62 29.72
C GLU A 100 19.34 -30.04 30.00
N ARG A 101 18.57 -31.07 29.61
CA ARG A 101 19.00 -32.47 29.77
C ARG A 101 20.29 -32.80 29.02
N LEU A 102 20.50 -32.22 27.84
CA LEU A 102 21.76 -32.36 27.11
C LEU A 102 22.91 -31.66 27.84
N GLY A 103 22.67 -30.47 28.39
CA GLY A 103 23.63 -29.77 29.26
C GLY A 103 24.06 -30.62 30.44
N ASP A 104 23.11 -31.15 31.21
CA ASP A 104 23.36 -32.05 32.33
C ASP A 104 24.15 -33.29 31.92
N LEU A 105 23.83 -33.85 30.74
CA LEU A 105 24.52 -35.03 30.23
C LEU A 105 25.97 -34.71 29.84
N THR A 106 26.21 -33.56 29.20
CA THR A 106 27.56 -33.07 28.89
C THR A 106 28.39 -32.87 30.14
N GLU A 107 27.83 -32.26 31.20
CA GLU A 107 28.54 -32.09 32.48
C GLU A 107 28.93 -33.43 33.11
N LYS A 108 28.03 -34.43 33.06
CA LYS A 108 28.33 -35.78 33.53
C LYS A 108 29.46 -36.44 32.73
N PHE A 109 29.49 -36.26 31.42
CA PHE A 109 30.59 -36.76 30.59
C PHE A 109 31.92 -36.10 30.97
N THR A 110 31.95 -34.78 31.16
CA THR A 110 33.16 -34.08 31.61
C THR A 110 33.64 -34.55 32.98
N ALA A 111 32.73 -34.79 33.93
CA ALA A 111 33.09 -35.34 35.24
C ALA A 111 33.68 -36.76 35.13
N ILE A 112 33.12 -37.61 34.27
CA ILE A 112 33.63 -38.96 34.00
C ILE A 112 35.01 -38.91 33.32
N GLU A 113 35.19 -38.03 32.34
CA GLU A 113 36.50 -37.82 31.69
C GLU A 113 37.57 -37.41 32.71
N SER A 114 37.25 -36.44 33.58
CA SER A 114 38.15 -36.02 34.66
C SER A 114 38.48 -37.16 35.63
N PHE A 115 37.50 -37.99 36.00
CA PHE A 115 37.74 -39.15 36.86
C PHE A 115 38.66 -40.18 36.19
N ILE A 116 38.48 -40.44 34.89
CA ILE A 116 39.33 -41.34 34.12
C ILE A 116 40.77 -40.81 34.07
N ASP A 117 40.94 -39.51 33.88
CA ASP A 117 42.28 -38.89 33.84
C ASP A 117 42.99 -38.97 35.19
N GLU A 118 42.28 -38.76 36.30
CA GLU A 118 42.83 -38.92 37.66
C GLU A 118 43.26 -40.38 37.94
N VAL A 119 42.41 -41.35 37.58
CA VAL A 119 42.74 -42.78 37.72
C VAL A 119 43.94 -43.18 36.87
N LYS A 120 44.08 -42.64 35.65
CA LYS A 120 45.26 -42.87 34.81
C LYS A 120 46.52 -42.23 35.38
N ALA A 121 46.43 -41.04 35.95
CA ALA A 121 47.56 -40.35 36.56
C ALA A 121 48.07 -41.02 37.85
N SER A 122 47.19 -41.74 38.56
CA SER A 122 47.54 -42.49 39.78
C SER A 122 48.13 -43.88 39.54
N ARG A 123 48.27 -44.34 38.28
CA ARG A 123 48.76 -45.68 37.91
C ARG A 123 50.13 -45.61 37.22
#